data_AF-X1JRU9-F1
#
_entry.id   AF-X1JRU9-F1
#
_cell.length_a   1.000
_cell.length_b   1.000
_cell.length_c   1.000
_cell.angle_alpha   90.00
_cell.angle_beta   90.00
_cell.angle_gamma   90.00
#
_symmetry.space_group_name_H-M   'P 1'
#
loop_
_entity.id
_entity.type
_entity.pdbx_description
1 polymer ?
#
loop_
_entity_poly.entity_id
_entity_poly.type
_entity_poly.pdbx_seq_one_letter_code
_entity_poly.pdbx_strand_id
1 'polypeptide(L)'
;TGVRGGHLPGQWYRIELRICDGLMQCFVDDEPRLAAEADLFGQGQPGLYCEGSAGTFFDSVAVKDWRILAEDFEEPMPGKWVAESGSWGIDGGHMRGGGASDGLVVTGRAEWSRYAHAVDLYAEPAAAVGVVACAGDDRYFALRIGTAGSGVDYEGQAQLVRVEGGQEAVLASTSAHVTSGSWHRATLVVDDGLLTGYLDGKRILDTFDADAM
;
A
#
# COMPACT_ATOMS: atom_id res chain seq x y z
N THR A 1 -18.40 -20.12 -18.87
CA THR A 1 -18.08 -18.86 -19.58
C THR A 1 -17.38 -17.94 -18.61
N GLY A 2 -16.05 -18.04 -18.54
CA GLY A 2 -15.25 -17.34 -17.53
C GLY A 2 -15.13 -15.86 -17.84
N VAL A 3 -15.30 -15.02 -16.82
CA VAL A 3 -15.14 -13.57 -16.91
C VAL A 3 -13.67 -13.29 -17.25
N ARG A 4 -13.41 -12.83 -18.47
CA ARG A 4 -12.10 -12.32 -18.93
C ARG A 4 -11.74 -11.12 -18.06
N GLY A 5 -10.47 -10.99 -17.67
CA GLY A 5 -9.93 -9.91 -16.85
C GLY A 5 -9.95 -8.52 -17.51
N GLY A 6 -11.07 -8.07 -18.09
CA GLY A 6 -11.30 -6.70 -18.55
C GLY A 6 -10.58 -6.27 -19.83
N HIS A 7 -9.54 -6.98 -20.30
CA HIS A 7 -8.77 -6.54 -21.47
C HIS A 7 -9.49 -6.82 -22.80
N LEU A 8 -9.65 -5.76 -23.59
CA LEU A 8 -10.20 -5.75 -24.94
C LEU A 8 -9.12 -6.08 -25.99
N PRO A 9 -9.42 -6.95 -26.97
CA PRO A 9 -8.57 -7.18 -28.15
C PRO A 9 -8.35 -5.91 -28.97
N GLY A 10 -7.16 -5.78 -29.56
CA GLY A 10 -6.82 -4.64 -30.45
C GLY A 10 -6.49 -3.33 -29.73
N GLN A 11 -6.36 -3.37 -28.41
CA GLN A 11 -5.99 -2.22 -27.58
C GLN A 11 -4.57 -2.38 -27.05
N TRP A 12 -3.87 -1.25 -26.93
CA TRP A 12 -2.58 -1.15 -26.26
C TRP A 12 -2.77 -1.04 -24.75
N TYR A 13 -1.92 -1.74 -24.01
CA TYR A 13 -1.85 -1.70 -22.56
C TYR A 13 -0.41 -1.42 -22.16
N ARG A 14 -0.21 -0.61 -21.11
CA ARG A 14 1.08 -0.58 -20.44
C ARG A 14 1.12 -1.67 -19.38
N ILE A 15 2.13 -2.52 -19.46
CA ILE A 15 2.43 -3.51 -18.44
C ILE A 15 3.72 -3.08 -17.74
N GLU A 16 3.69 -3.06 -16.41
CA GLU A 16 4.85 -2.77 -15.58
C GLU A 16 5.04 -3.87 -14.54
N LEU A 17 6.28 -4.38 -14.47
CA LEU A 17 6.71 -5.30 -13.43
C LEU A 17 7.70 -4.58 -12.52
N ARG A 18 7.40 -4.54 -11.23
CA ARG A 18 8.30 -4.06 -10.18
C ARG A 18 8.78 -5.25 -9.37
N ILE A 19 10.09 -5.47 -9.32
CA ILE A 19 10.71 -6.61 -8.62
C ILE A 19 11.82 -6.07 -7.74
N CYS A 20 11.73 -6.25 -6.43
CA CYS A 20 12.78 -5.91 -5.48
C CYS A 20 12.44 -6.54 -4.11
N ASP A 21 13.46 -6.92 -3.34
CA ASP A 21 13.35 -7.48 -1.99
C ASP A 21 12.31 -8.62 -1.86
N GLY A 22 12.40 -9.62 -2.73
CA GLY A 22 11.50 -10.79 -2.64
C GLY A 22 10.06 -10.53 -3.07
N LEU A 23 9.70 -9.32 -3.48
CA LEU A 23 8.36 -8.97 -3.93
C LEU A 23 8.34 -8.65 -5.42
N MET A 24 7.38 -9.23 -6.14
CA MET A 24 7.02 -8.89 -7.51
C MET A 24 5.61 -8.29 -7.54
N GLN A 25 5.46 -7.15 -8.20
CA GLN A 25 4.16 -6.52 -8.49
C GLN A 25 3.99 -6.33 -9.98
N CYS A 26 2.78 -6.58 -10.48
CA CYS A 26 2.39 -6.37 -11.86
C CYS A 26 1.27 -5.34 -11.94
N PHE A 27 1.45 -4.35 -12.79
CA PHE A 27 0.49 -3.29 -13.08
C PHE A 27 0.07 -3.35 -14.54
N VAL A 28 -1.21 -3.07 -14.79
CA VAL A 28 -1.73 -2.83 -16.13
C VAL A 28 -2.41 -1.47 -16.14
N ASP A 29 -1.90 -0.56 -16.97
CA ASP A 29 -2.31 0.85 -17.03
C ASP A 29 -2.31 1.52 -15.64
N ASP A 30 -1.19 1.39 -14.90
CA ASP A 30 -0.99 1.84 -13.50
C ASP A 30 -1.86 1.16 -12.44
N GLU A 31 -2.81 0.34 -12.83
CA GLU A 31 -3.61 -0.39 -11.85
C GLU A 31 -2.88 -1.65 -11.41
N PRO A 32 -2.60 -1.82 -10.10
CA PRO A 32 -2.02 -3.06 -9.59
C PRO A 32 -2.98 -4.22 -9.89
N ARG A 33 -2.48 -5.25 -10.58
CA ARG A 33 -3.24 -6.44 -10.94
C ARG A 33 -2.82 -7.66 -10.14
N LEU A 34 -1.54 -7.77 -9.80
CA LEU A 34 -0.99 -8.92 -9.11
C LEU A 34 0.19 -8.51 -8.24
N ALA A 35 0.31 -9.17 -7.08
CA ALA A 35 1.49 -9.13 -6.23
C ALA A 35 1.81 -10.58 -5.82
N ALA A 36 3.10 -10.94 -5.80
CA ALA A 36 3.57 -12.26 -5.42
C ALA A 36 4.97 -12.15 -4.80
N GLU A 37 5.26 -13.07 -3.88
CA GLU A 37 6.63 -13.31 -3.44
C GLU A 37 7.44 -14.00 -4.55
N ALA A 38 8.70 -13.60 -4.68
CA ALA A 38 9.55 -13.97 -5.78
C ALA A 38 11.03 -13.83 -5.42
N ASP A 39 11.76 -14.94 -5.42
CA ASP A 39 13.23 -14.98 -5.28
C ASP A 39 13.95 -14.55 -6.58
N LEU A 40 13.44 -13.55 -7.30
CA LEU A 40 13.86 -13.24 -8.67
C LEU A 40 14.98 -12.20 -8.76
N PHE A 41 15.37 -11.57 -7.65
CA PHE A 41 16.42 -10.56 -7.69
C PHE A 41 17.77 -11.18 -8.09
N GLY A 42 18.33 -10.74 -9.21
CA GLY A 42 19.60 -11.24 -9.75
C GLY A 42 19.52 -12.53 -10.59
N GLN A 43 18.33 -13.03 -10.93
CA GLN A 43 18.16 -14.32 -11.62
C GLN A 43 18.23 -14.29 -13.16
N GLY A 44 18.52 -13.13 -13.79
CA GLY A 44 18.75 -13.07 -15.24
C GLY A 44 18.21 -11.81 -15.90
N GLN A 45 18.20 -11.83 -17.23
CA GLN A 45 17.76 -10.69 -18.06
C GLN A 45 16.23 -10.70 -18.22
N PRO A 46 15.55 -9.54 -18.13
CA PRO A 46 14.14 -9.44 -18.50
C PRO A 46 13.96 -9.62 -20.01
N GLY A 47 12.83 -10.18 -20.43
CA GLY A 47 12.54 -10.48 -21.83
C GLY A 47 11.05 -10.39 -22.17
N LEU A 48 10.75 -10.39 -23.47
CA LEU A 48 9.40 -10.40 -24.00
C LEU A 48 9.02 -11.83 -24.38
N TYR A 49 7.80 -12.24 -24.04
CA TYR A 49 7.28 -13.57 -24.33
C TYR A 49 5.94 -13.46 -25.04
N CYS A 50 5.78 -14.22 -26.12
CA CYS A 50 4.52 -14.38 -26.81
C CYS A 50 4.30 -15.85 -27.20
N GLU A 51 3.04 -16.27 -27.22
CA GLU A 51 2.63 -17.60 -27.67
C GLU A 51 1.42 -17.47 -28.62
N GLY A 52 1.31 -18.36 -29.60
CA GLY A 52 0.24 -18.37 -30.59
C GLY A 52 0.61 -17.79 -31.96
N SER A 53 -0.27 -17.96 -32.95
CA SER A 53 0.01 -17.69 -34.37
C SER A 53 -0.51 -16.35 -34.89
N ALA A 54 -1.29 -15.61 -34.10
CA ALA A 54 -1.88 -14.33 -34.51
C ALA A 54 -0.91 -13.13 -34.44
N GLY A 55 0.28 -13.34 -33.88
CA GLY A 55 1.27 -12.29 -33.63
C GLY A 55 0.96 -11.45 -32.38
N THR A 56 1.99 -10.88 -31.77
CA THR A 56 1.89 -9.95 -30.63
C THR A 56 2.89 -8.83 -30.84
N PHE A 57 2.48 -7.60 -30.55
CA PHE A 57 3.33 -6.43 -30.66
C PHE A 57 3.74 -5.96 -29.26
N PHE A 58 4.99 -5.54 -29.14
CA PHE A 58 5.55 -4.90 -27.96
C PHE A 58 6.26 -3.63 -28.42
N ASP A 59 6.11 -2.55 -27.67
CA ASP A 59 6.80 -1.28 -27.94
C ASP A 59 7.16 -0.61 -26.62
N SER A 60 8.12 0.33 -26.64
CA SER A 60 8.51 1.16 -25.50
C SER A 60 8.99 0.39 -24.27
N VAL A 61 9.82 -0.64 -24.48
CA VAL A 61 10.43 -1.40 -23.38
C VAL A 61 11.50 -0.56 -22.69
N ALA A 62 11.36 -0.40 -21.37
CA ALA A 62 12.37 0.22 -20.52
C ALA A 62 12.61 -0.64 -19.29
N VAL A 63 13.87 -0.75 -18.87
CA VAL A 63 14.26 -1.35 -17.59
C VAL A 63 14.87 -0.23 -16.75
N LYS A 64 14.35 -0.05 -15.54
CA LYS A 64 14.80 0.98 -14.60
C LYS A 64 15.07 0.34 -13.25
N ASP A 65 16.08 0.84 -12.54
CA ASP A 65 16.28 0.49 -11.14
C ASP A 65 15.09 1.04 -10.33
N TRP A 66 14.44 0.16 -9.59
CA TRP A 66 13.31 0.50 -8.73
C TRP A 66 13.64 0.10 -7.29
N ARG A 67 13.46 1.03 -6.34
CA ARG A 67 13.69 0.78 -4.92
C ARG A 67 12.37 0.36 -4.28
N ILE A 68 12.25 -0.89 -3.85
CA ILE A 68 11.17 -1.36 -2.96
C ILE A 68 11.80 -1.62 -1.61
N LEU A 69 11.06 -1.35 -0.54
CA LEU A 69 11.33 -1.91 0.79
C LEU A 69 10.23 -2.94 1.05
N ALA A 70 10.63 -4.18 1.30
CA ALA A 70 9.74 -5.25 1.73
C ALA A 70 10.12 -5.72 3.14
N GLU A 71 9.14 -6.23 3.88
CA GLU A 71 9.28 -6.75 5.23
C GLU A 71 8.19 -7.78 5.49
N ASP A 72 8.57 -8.96 5.96
CA ASP A 72 7.68 -10.06 6.35
C ASP A 72 7.63 -10.26 7.87
N PHE A 73 8.54 -9.62 8.63
CA PHE A 73 8.71 -9.71 10.07
C PHE A 73 9.06 -11.11 10.61
N GLU A 74 9.56 -12.03 9.77
CA GLU A 74 10.03 -13.35 10.21
C GLU A 74 11.29 -13.25 11.07
N GLU A 75 12.20 -12.33 10.71
CA GLU A 75 13.41 -12.02 11.47
C GLU A 75 13.40 -10.56 11.96
N PRO A 76 13.73 -10.30 13.24
CA PRO A 76 13.80 -8.94 13.74
C PRO A 76 14.97 -8.18 13.09
N MET A 77 14.67 -7.03 12.50
CA MET A 77 15.65 -6.07 11.96
C MET A 77 15.70 -4.77 12.79
N PRO A 78 16.54 -4.70 13.85
CA PRO A 78 16.65 -3.50 14.68
C PRO A 78 16.99 -2.25 13.85
N GLY A 79 16.23 -1.17 14.06
CA GLY A 79 16.45 0.12 13.40
C GLY A 79 15.80 0.28 12.03
N LYS A 80 15.18 -0.78 11.46
CA LYS A 80 14.40 -0.68 10.22
C LYS A 80 13.07 0.03 10.44
N TRP A 81 12.43 -0.23 11.57
CA TRP A 81 11.19 0.42 11.99
C TRP A 81 11.44 1.31 13.20
N VAL A 82 10.94 2.53 13.14
CA VAL A 82 11.09 3.56 14.18
C VAL A 82 9.71 3.90 14.70
N ALA A 83 9.49 3.69 16.01
CA ALA A 83 8.25 4.06 16.67
C ALA A 83 8.29 5.55 17.04
N GLU A 84 7.41 6.34 16.43
CA GLU A 84 7.21 7.76 16.75
C GLU A 84 6.24 7.93 17.92
N SER A 85 5.25 7.04 18.03
CA SER A 85 4.29 7.02 19.14
C SER A 85 3.73 5.62 19.40
N GLY A 86 3.14 5.42 20.58
CA GLY A 86 2.62 4.13 21.01
C GLY A 86 3.71 3.12 21.36
N SER A 87 3.30 1.87 21.59
CA SER A 87 4.20 0.74 21.80
C SER A 87 4.11 -0.23 20.63
N TRP A 88 5.26 -0.70 20.16
CA TRP A 88 5.37 -1.56 19.00
C TRP A 88 6.30 -2.74 19.29
N GLY A 89 5.96 -3.91 18.77
CA GLY A 89 6.78 -5.11 18.89
C GLY A 89 6.37 -6.17 17.88
N ILE A 90 7.28 -7.12 17.62
CA ILE A 90 6.99 -8.28 16.78
C ILE A 90 6.33 -9.36 17.66
N ASP A 91 5.15 -9.82 17.25
CA ASP A 91 4.41 -10.91 17.88
C ASP A 91 3.93 -11.88 16.80
N GLY A 92 4.33 -13.15 16.90
CA GLY A 92 3.94 -14.19 15.93
C GLY A 92 4.35 -13.93 14.47
N GLY A 93 5.44 -13.20 14.23
CA GLY A 93 5.85 -12.80 12.87
C GLY A 93 5.06 -11.62 12.30
N HIS A 94 4.45 -10.81 13.17
CA HIS A 94 3.70 -9.63 12.77
C HIS A 94 4.09 -8.42 13.62
N MET A 95 4.18 -7.24 12.99
CA MET A 95 4.30 -5.98 13.73
C MET A 95 2.98 -5.67 14.43
N ARG A 96 2.98 -5.63 15.76
CA ARG A 96 1.82 -5.32 16.58
C ARG A 96 1.99 -3.97 17.27
N GLY A 97 1.07 -3.06 16.97
CA GLY A 97 0.90 -1.81 17.72
C GLY A 97 0.00 -2.01 18.94
N GLY A 98 0.26 -1.24 19.99
CA GLY A 98 -0.54 -1.22 21.21
C GLY A 98 -0.25 -0.01 22.08
N GLY A 99 -0.95 0.12 23.20
CA GLY A 99 -0.83 1.25 24.12
C GLY A 99 -2.19 1.88 24.42
N ALA A 100 -2.20 2.92 25.26
CA ALA A 100 -3.41 3.64 25.66
C ALA A 100 -3.76 4.80 24.70
N SER A 101 -2.92 5.06 23.69
CA SER A 101 -3.07 6.13 22.71
C SER A 101 -2.83 5.59 21.30
N ASP A 102 -3.11 6.42 20.30
CA ASP A 102 -2.73 6.15 18.92
C ASP A 102 -1.23 5.87 18.80
N GLY A 103 -0.89 4.95 17.90
CA GLY A 103 0.49 4.54 17.64
C GLY A 103 0.89 4.85 16.20
N LEU A 104 2.15 5.26 16.03
CA LEU A 104 2.78 5.49 14.74
C LEU A 104 4.14 4.80 14.71
N VAL A 105 4.35 3.96 13.70
CA VAL A 105 5.65 3.38 13.39
C VAL A 105 5.95 3.62 11.91
N VAL A 106 7.18 4.01 11.61
CA VAL A 106 7.61 4.41 10.27
C VAL A 106 8.86 3.65 9.83
N THR A 107 9.08 3.58 8.53
CA THR A 107 10.27 3.00 7.91
C THR A 107 10.59 3.73 6.61
N GLY A 108 11.70 3.36 5.97
CA GLY A 108 12.15 3.97 4.72
C GLY A 108 12.90 5.26 4.96
N ARG A 109 12.85 6.16 3.97
CA ARG A 109 13.60 7.43 4.02
C ARG A 109 12.64 8.61 3.94
N ALA A 110 12.90 9.64 4.73
CA ALA A 110 12.07 10.85 4.79
C ALA A 110 11.98 11.57 3.42
N GLU A 111 12.98 11.41 2.54
CA GLU A 111 12.96 12.00 1.20
C GLU A 111 12.14 11.22 0.15
N TRP A 112 11.46 10.13 0.52
CA TRP A 112 10.66 9.38 -0.43
C TRP A 112 9.44 10.19 -0.89
N SER A 113 9.42 10.44 -2.19
CA SER A 113 8.29 11.00 -2.95
C SER A 113 7.87 9.99 -4.01
N ARG A 114 6.58 9.97 -4.38
CA ARG A 114 6.02 9.08 -5.40
C ARG A 114 6.25 7.60 -5.14
N TYR A 115 5.39 6.98 -4.34
CA TYR A 115 5.47 5.57 -4.01
C TYR A 115 4.10 4.98 -3.74
N ALA A 116 4.00 3.67 -3.96
CA ALA A 116 2.90 2.87 -3.46
C ALA A 116 3.44 1.99 -2.35
N HIS A 117 2.76 1.97 -1.21
CA HIS A 117 3.06 1.01 -0.15
C HIS A 117 1.78 0.26 0.19
N ALA A 118 1.92 -1.03 0.38
CA ALA A 118 0.82 -1.94 0.67
C ALA A 118 1.14 -2.69 1.95
N VAL A 119 0.15 -2.80 2.81
CA VAL A 119 0.27 -3.49 4.10
C VAL A 119 -0.94 -4.40 4.25
N ASP A 120 -0.68 -5.63 4.66
CA ASP A 120 -1.74 -6.52 5.12
C ASP A 120 -2.03 -6.14 6.58
N LEU A 121 -3.24 -5.69 6.84
CA LEU A 121 -3.70 -5.14 8.11
C LEU A 121 -4.60 -6.15 8.81
N TYR A 122 -4.44 -6.27 10.12
CA TYR A 122 -5.34 -7.03 11.00
C TYR A 122 -5.78 -6.12 12.14
N ALA A 123 -7.09 -5.97 12.30
CA ALA A 123 -7.68 -5.28 13.43
C ALA A 123 -8.40 -6.28 14.33
N GLU A 124 -8.01 -6.31 15.60
CA GLU A 124 -8.78 -6.98 16.65
C GLU A 124 -10.19 -6.36 16.74
N PRO A 125 -11.18 -7.07 17.30
CA PRO A 125 -12.46 -6.46 17.65
C PRO A 125 -12.24 -5.17 18.47
N ALA A 126 -12.99 -4.13 18.13
CA ALA A 126 -12.87 -2.81 18.75
C ALA A 126 -11.54 -2.05 18.52
N ALA A 127 -10.81 -2.34 17.44
CA ALA A 127 -9.63 -1.58 17.03
C ALA A 127 -9.83 -0.83 15.70
N ALA A 128 -9.19 0.33 15.55
CA ALA A 128 -9.00 0.98 14.26
C ALA A 128 -7.60 0.64 13.72
N VAL A 129 -7.45 0.63 12.40
CA VAL A 129 -6.18 0.31 11.74
C VAL A 129 -6.01 1.17 10.50
N GLY A 130 -4.77 1.36 10.07
CA GLY A 130 -4.49 2.17 8.90
C GLY A 130 -3.05 2.04 8.43
N VAL A 131 -2.75 2.84 7.41
CA VAL A 131 -1.43 2.92 6.81
C VAL A 131 -1.08 4.39 6.57
N VAL A 132 0.20 4.73 6.73
CA VAL A 132 0.70 6.10 6.74
C VAL A 132 1.64 6.40 5.57
N ALA A 133 1.57 7.63 5.09
CA ALA A 133 2.41 8.17 4.02
C ALA A 133 2.99 9.53 4.42
N CYS A 134 4.14 9.84 3.84
CA CYS A 134 4.83 11.13 3.90
C CYS A 134 5.03 11.60 5.34
N ALA A 135 5.41 10.65 6.21
CA ALA A 135 5.72 10.94 7.59
C ALA A 135 7.01 11.78 7.66
N GLY A 136 6.87 12.99 8.18
CA GLY A 136 7.95 13.87 8.59
C GLY A 136 7.82 14.22 10.07
N ASP A 137 8.56 15.23 10.50
CA ASP A 137 8.73 15.57 11.93
C ASP A 137 7.42 15.80 12.70
N ASP A 138 6.41 16.38 12.06
CA ASP A 138 5.12 16.71 12.71
C ASP A 138 3.93 16.59 11.75
N ARG A 139 4.12 15.89 10.63
CA ARG A 139 3.08 15.75 9.61
C ARG A 139 3.12 14.36 8.99
N TYR A 140 1.95 13.80 8.77
CA TYR A 140 1.78 12.60 7.96
C TYR A 140 0.37 12.57 7.37
N PHE A 141 0.20 11.71 6.38
CA PHE A 141 -1.10 11.36 5.84
C PHE A 141 -1.42 9.92 6.24
N ALA A 142 -2.68 9.64 6.56
CA ALA A 142 -3.10 8.30 6.91
C ALA A 142 -4.34 7.90 6.12
N LEU A 143 -4.30 6.70 5.52
CA LEU A 143 -5.50 5.96 5.18
C LEU A 143 -5.87 5.14 6.42
N ARG A 144 -6.92 5.55 7.13
CA ARG A 144 -7.39 4.91 8.37
C ARG A 144 -8.78 4.33 8.21
N ILE A 145 -9.06 3.26 8.93
CA ILE A 145 -10.30 2.50 8.84
C ILE A 145 -10.81 2.23 10.25
N GLY A 146 -12.03 2.70 10.55
CA GLY A 146 -12.72 2.39 11.80
C GLY A 146 -13.49 1.09 11.65
N THR A 147 -13.08 0.03 12.33
CA THR A 147 -13.83 -1.24 12.29
C THR A 147 -15.07 -1.19 13.18
N ALA A 148 -16.03 -2.08 12.95
CA ALA A 148 -17.24 -2.14 13.77
C ALA A 148 -16.89 -2.36 15.26
N GLY A 149 -17.48 -1.56 16.15
CA GLY A 149 -17.23 -1.55 17.58
C GLY A 149 -15.93 -0.88 18.02
N SER A 150 -15.17 -0.24 17.12
CA SER A 150 -13.91 0.43 17.46
C SER A 150 -14.07 1.68 18.32
N GLY A 151 -15.26 2.27 18.38
CA GLY A 151 -15.54 3.43 19.23
C GLY A 151 -14.88 4.73 18.78
N VAL A 152 -14.22 4.74 17.61
CA VAL A 152 -13.76 5.97 16.95
C VAL A 152 -14.93 6.65 16.23
N ASP A 153 -14.86 7.98 16.06
CA ASP A 153 -15.93 8.77 15.46
C ASP A 153 -16.20 8.43 13.97
N TYR A 154 -15.29 7.71 13.33
CA TYR A 154 -15.36 7.28 11.93
C TYR A 154 -15.57 5.76 11.78
N GLU A 155 -16.20 5.13 12.76
CA GLU A 155 -16.60 3.72 12.69
C GLU A 155 -17.37 3.39 11.39
N GLY A 156 -16.99 2.29 10.73
CA GLY A 156 -17.56 1.86 9.45
C GLY A 156 -17.11 2.67 8.24
N GLN A 157 -16.13 3.58 8.42
CA GLN A 157 -15.59 4.41 7.36
C GLN A 157 -14.09 4.16 7.17
N ALA A 158 -13.66 4.33 5.92
CA ALA A 158 -12.28 4.64 5.61
C ALA A 158 -12.15 6.15 5.39
N GLN A 159 -11.06 6.72 5.89
CA GLN A 159 -10.73 8.13 5.72
C GLN A 159 -9.30 8.29 5.23
N LEU A 160 -9.09 9.24 4.31
CA LEU A 160 -7.79 9.85 4.10
C LEU A 160 -7.73 11.11 4.96
N VAL A 161 -6.77 11.15 5.88
CA VAL A 161 -6.58 12.27 6.80
C VAL A 161 -5.17 12.81 6.68
N ARG A 162 -5.05 14.12 6.87
CA ARG A 162 -3.78 14.78 7.17
C ARG A 162 -3.70 15.01 8.65
N VAL A 163 -2.58 14.64 9.26
CA VAL A 163 -2.28 14.96 10.65
C VAL A 163 -1.10 15.92 10.64
N GLU A 164 -1.24 17.05 11.34
CA GLU A 164 -0.21 18.09 11.43
C GLU A 164 -0.28 18.73 12.82
N GLY A 165 0.82 18.73 13.59
CA GLY A 165 0.79 19.24 14.97
C GLY A 165 -0.15 18.47 15.89
N GLY A 166 -0.38 17.18 15.59
CA GLY A 166 -1.38 16.33 16.25
C GLY A 166 -2.84 16.73 15.97
N GLN A 167 -3.10 17.68 15.07
CA GLN A 167 -4.44 18.03 14.62
C GLN A 167 -4.80 17.25 13.36
N GLU A 168 -6.01 16.69 13.33
CA GLU A 168 -6.49 15.90 12.20
C GLU A 168 -7.39 16.73 11.28
N ALA A 169 -7.13 16.64 9.98
CA ALA A 169 -8.00 17.15 8.93
C ALA A 169 -8.41 15.99 8.01
N VAL A 170 -9.71 15.70 7.94
CA VAL A 170 -10.26 14.69 7.02
C VAL A 170 -10.29 15.27 5.61
N LEU A 171 -9.54 14.67 4.69
CA LEU A 171 -9.45 15.09 3.30
C LEU A 171 -10.46 14.37 2.40
N ALA A 172 -10.72 13.09 2.68
CA ALA A 172 -11.74 12.29 2.00
C ALA A 172 -12.27 11.18 2.93
N SER A 173 -13.52 10.77 2.73
CA SER A 173 -14.14 9.66 3.48
C SER A 173 -15.11 8.87 2.62
N THR A 174 -15.23 7.57 2.90
CA THR A 174 -16.18 6.65 2.28
C THR A 174 -16.55 5.54 3.26
N SER A 175 -17.69 4.89 3.04
CA SER A 175 -18.03 3.68 3.78
C SER A 175 -17.06 2.55 3.40
N ALA A 176 -16.45 1.91 4.40
CA ALA A 176 -15.56 0.78 4.20
C ALA A 176 -15.84 -0.27 5.26
N HIS A 177 -15.94 -1.53 4.84
CA HIS A 177 -16.26 -2.65 5.71
C HIS A 177 -15.03 -3.54 5.80
N VAL A 178 -14.22 -3.31 6.82
CA VAL A 178 -13.16 -4.23 7.24
C VAL A 178 -13.73 -5.14 8.31
N THR A 179 -13.59 -6.45 8.12
CA THR A 179 -14.08 -7.44 9.07
C THR A 179 -13.03 -7.58 10.17
N SER A 180 -13.38 -7.21 11.40
CA SER A 180 -12.50 -7.43 12.55
C SER A 180 -12.14 -8.91 12.68
N GLY A 181 -10.91 -9.21 13.07
CA GLY A 181 -10.43 -10.58 13.19
C GLY A 181 -10.04 -11.25 11.86
N SER A 182 -9.93 -10.49 10.77
CA SER A 182 -9.50 -10.97 9.45
C SER A 182 -8.43 -10.05 8.85
N TRP A 183 -7.56 -10.63 8.01
CA TRP A 183 -6.56 -9.89 7.26
C TRP A 183 -7.19 -9.21 6.04
N HIS A 184 -6.81 -7.95 5.82
CA HIS A 184 -7.21 -7.14 4.66
C HIS A 184 -5.99 -6.42 4.09
N ARG A 185 -5.93 -6.21 2.78
CA ARG A 185 -4.81 -5.48 2.17
C ARG A 185 -5.17 -4.03 1.93
N ALA A 186 -4.51 -3.11 2.62
CA ALA A 186 -4.57 -1.69 2.30
C ALA A 186 -3.41 -1.30 1.39
N THR A 187 -3.65 -0.37 0.48
CA THR A 187 -2.58 0.24 -0.33
C THR A 187 -2.83 1.74 -0.40
N LEU A 188 -1.79 2.52 -0.12
CA LEU A 188 -1.81 3.96 -0.26
C LEU A 188 -0.73 4.36 -1.28
N VAL A 189 -1.18 5.00 -2.35
CA VAL A 189 -0.35 5.49 -3.44
C VAL A 189 -0.24 7.00 -3.30
N VAL A 190 0.98 7.50 -3.33
CA VAL A 190 1.31 8.92 -3.42
C VAL A 190 1.92 9.17 -4.79
N ASP A 191 1.40 10.13 -5.54
CA ASP A 191 1.96 10.58 -6.82
C ASP A 191 1.69 12.07 -7.02
N ASP A 192 2.74 12.90 -6.90
CA ASP A 192 2.67 14.36 -7.08
C ASP A 192 1.48 15.03 -6.35
N GLY A 193 1.33 14.76 -5.05
CA GLY A 193 0.26 15.32 -4.23
C GLY A 193 -1.09 14.62 -4.36
N LEU A 194 -1.27 13.71 -5.32
CA LEU A 194 -2.43 12.82 -5.37
C LEU A 194 -2.21 11.64 -4.41
N LEU A 195 -3.08 11.49 -3.43
CA LEU A 195 -3.15 10.30 -2.57
C LEU A 195 -4.31 9.44 -3.02
N THR A 196 -4.06 8.17 -3.31
CA THR A 196 -5.10 7.19 -3.67
C THR A 196 -5.07 6.00 -2.72
N GLY A 197 -6.20 5.75 -2.06
CA GLY A 197 -6.39 4.64 -1.14
C GLY A 197 -7.11 3.47 -1.79
N TYR A 198 -6.58 2.26 -1.59
CA TYR A 198 -7.18 1.00 -2.01
C TYR A 198 -7.37 0.08 -0.80
N LEU A 199 -8.44 -0.71 -0.85
CA LEU A 199 -8.71 -1.80 0.09
C LEU A 199 -9.07 -3.06 -0.69
N ASP A 200 -8.36 -4.15 -0.42
CA ASP A 200 -8.51 -5.44 -1.11
C ASP A 200 -8.46 -5.30 -2.64
N GLY A 201 -7.52 -4.48 -3.12
CA GLY A 201 -7.28 -4.21 -4.54
C GLY A 201 -8.29 -3.26 -5.20
N LYS A 202 -9.30 -2.77 -4.48
CA LYS A 202 -10.28 -1.80 -5.00
C LYS A 202 -9.94 -0.40 -4.55
N ARG A 203 -9.90 0.56 -5.47
CA ARG A 203 -9.82 1.99 -5.13
C ARG A 203 -11.07 2.37 -4.33
N ILE A 204 -10.86 2.94 -3.16
CA ILE A 204 -11.95 3.37 -2.26
C ILE A 204 -11.98 4.89 -2.09
N LEU A 205 -10.82 5.55 -2.18
CA LEU A 205 -10.66 6.98 -1.90
C LEU A 205 -9.57 7.58 -2.77
N ASP A 206 -9.69 8.87 -3.04
CA ASP A 206 -8.61 9.71 -3.51
C ASP A 206 -8.77 11.13 -2.99
N THR A 207 -7.65 11.83 -2.86
CA THR A 207 -7.62 13.25 -2.53
C THR A 207 -6.34 13.89 -3.08
N PHE A 208 -6.33 15.20 -3.19
CA PHE A 208 -5.16 15.97 -3.55
C PHE A 208 -4.75 16.87 -2.39
N ASP A 209 -3.49 16.80 -1.99
CA ASP A 209 -2.86 17.74 -1.07
C ASP A 209 -1.45 18.09 -1.59
N ALA A 210 -1.18 19.38 -1.75
CA ALA A 210 0.12 19.87 -2.22
C ALA A 210 1.26 19.54 -1.25
N ASP A 211 0.95 19.30 0.01
CA ASP A 211 1.90 18.89 1.04
C ASP A 211 2.32 17.40 0.95
N ALA A 212 1.72 16.63 0.03
CA ALA A 212 2.09 15.24 -0.27
C ALA A 212 2.96 15.10 -1.55
N MET A 213 3.62 16.19 -1.96
CA MET A 213 4.61 16.20 -3.05
C MET A 213 6.01 15.85 -2.59
#